data_AF-A0A6C0LTQ5-F1
#
_entry.id   AF-A0A6C0LTQ5-F1
#
_cell.length_a   1.000
_cell.length_b   1.000
_cell.length_c   1.000
_cell.angle_alpha   90.00
_cell.angle_beta   90.00
_cell.angle_gamma   90.00
#
_symmetry.space_group_name_H-M   'P 1'
#
loop_
_entity.id
_entity.type
_entity.pdbx_description
1 polymer ?
#
loop_
_entity_poly.entity_id
_entity_poly.type
_entity_poly.pdbx_seq_one_letter_code
_entity_poly.pdbx_strand_id
1 'polypeptide(L)'
;MYIVRMVRATKTSAEKQTAAPVSTPVVAEATKAPRAKKTKAVEPVATQVAAPATSAPVESTEASSVSVKMTEFSAKLQQLVGLFSTVKNDFKTLEKTVSRDLKAALKASSKRKRATGNRQPSGFVKPTLISNELAEFLGKTVGTEMARTEVSKEINKYIQSNNLKDPANGRKINPDAKLSKLLKLNKNDELTYFNLQRYMKHHFIKATATA
;
A
#
# COMPACT_ATOMS: atom_id res chain seq x y z
N MET A 1 11.66 27.96 5.66
CA MET A 1 10.69 27.15 6.44
C MET A 1 9.30 27.78 6.26
N TYR A 2 8.59 27.40 5.19
CA TYR A 2 7.26 27.94 4.85
C TYR A 2 6.20 26.87 5.18
N ILE A 3 5.31 27.17 6.12
CA ILE A 3 4.20 26.31 6.53
C ILE A 3 2.96 26.72 5.72
N VAL A 4 2.61 25.94 4.70
CA VAL A 4 1.36 26.10 3.95
C VAL A 4 0.23 25.46 4.77
N ARG A 5 -0.64 26.32 5.32
CA ARG A 5 -1.81 25.97 6.15
C ARG A 5 -2.98 25.62 5.21
N MET A 6 -3.22 24.32 4.99
CA MET A 6 -4.29 23.83 4.12
C MET A 6 -5.63 23.79 4.90
N VAL A 7 -6.54 24.72 4.60
CA VAL A 7 -7.90 24.79 5.15
C VAL A 7 -8.79 23.79 4.41
N ARG A 8 -9.48 22.93 5.16
CA ARG A 8 -10.42 21.92 4.66
C ARG A 8 -11.79 22.56 4.41
N ALA A 9 -12.29 22.45 3.17
CA ALA A 9 -13.65 22.77 2.81
C ALA A 9 -14.61 21.62 3.19
N THR A 10 -15.67 21.95 3.91
CA THR A 10 -16.80 21.07 4.25
C THR A 10 -17.82 21.06 3.12
N LYS A 11 -18.16 19.86 2.61
CA LYS A 11 -19.22 19.65 1.61
C LYS A 11 -20.60 19.66 2.28
N THR A 12 -21.45 20.57 1.83
CA THR A 12 -22.89 20.62 2.11
C THR A 12 -23.65 19.65 1.20
N SER A 13 -24.60 18.95 1.81
CA SER A 13 -25.54 18.01 1.21
C SER A 13 -26.62 18.74 0.41
N ALA A 14 -26.97 18.23 -0.79
CA ALA A 14 -28.16 18.65 -1.52
C ALA A 14 -28.81 17.42 -2.16
N GLU A 15 -30.09 17.28 -1.84
CA GLU A 15 -31.05 16.25 -2.23
C GLU A 15 -31.57 16.50 -3.66
N LYS A 16 -31.76 15.45 -4.48
CA LYS A 16 -32.72 15.49 -5.58
C LYS A 16 -33.24 14.11 -5.99
N GLN A 17 -34.55 14.04 -6.03
CA GLN A 17 -35.45 12.96 -6.45
C GLN A 17 -35.45 12.69 -7.98
N THR A 18 -35.73 11.41 -8.29
CA THR A 18 -36.44 10.80 -9.44
C THR A 18 -36.80 11.63 -10.68
N ALA A 19 -36.44 11.11 -11.87
CA ALA A 19 -37.36 10.53 -12.88
C ALA A 19 -36.62 10.26 -14.21
N ALA A 20 -36.78 9.05 -14.75
CA ALA A 20 -36.49 8.69 -16.15
C ALA A 20 -37.72 9.06 -17.02
N PRO A 21 -37.67 9.14 -18.38
CA PRO A 21 -37.34 7.96 -19.20
C PRO A 21 -36.77 8.20 -20.64
N VAL A 22 -36.35 7.07 -21.24
CA VAL A 22 -36.19 6.71 -22.68
C VAL A 22 -35.21 7.49 -23.59
N SER A 23 -34.17 6.80 -24.08
CA SER A 23 -33.96 6.42 -25.49
C SER A 23 -32.47 6.23 -25.84
N THR A 24 -32.09 4.98 -26.12
CA THR A 24 -30.95 4.59 -26.97
C THR A 24 -31.45 4.54 -28.41
N PRO A 25 -30.67 4.83 -29.47
CA PRO A 25 -29.57 3.92 -29.84
C PRO A 25 -28.37 4.54 -30.61
N VAL A 26 -27.44 3.65 -30.94
CA VAL A 26 -26.53 3.65 -32.11
C VAL A 26 -25.07 4.08 -31.91
N VAL A 27 -24.25 3.03 -32.00
CA VAL A 27 -22.81 2.94 -32.31
C VAL A 27 -22.50 3.64 -33.64
N ALA A 28 -21.47 4.49 -33.69
CA ALA A 28 -20.79 4.83 -34.93
C ALA A 28 -19.31 5.12 -34.71
N GLU A 29 -18.53 4.17 -35.21
CA GLU A 29 -17.10 4.09 -35.40
C GLU A 29 -16.62 5.14 -36.43
N ALA A 30 -15.62 5.95 -36.07
CA ALA A 30 -15.04 6.95 -36.96
C ALA A 30 -13.78 6.38 -37.65
N THR A 31 -13.96 5.82 -38.85
CA THR A 31 -12.89 5.45 -39.76
C THR A 31 -12.59 6.58 -40.74
N LYS A 32 -11.30 6.92 -40.89
CA LYS A 32 -10.79 7.96 -41.81
C LYS A 32 -10.74 7.44 -43.24
N ALA A 33 -11.31 8.19 -44.17
CA ALA A 33 -11.25 7.95 -45.61
C ALA A 33 -9.86 8.30 -46.21
N PRO A 34 -9.33 7.49 -47.15
CA PRO A 34 -8.14 7.81 -47.93
C PRO A 34 -8.51 8.51 -49.25
N ARG A 35 -7.77 9.59 -49.59
CA ARG A 35 -7.96 10.38 -50.81
C ARG A 35 -7.12 9.82 -51.97
N ALA A 36 -7.74 9.84 -53.15
CA ALA A 36 -7.40 9.13 -54.37
C ALA A 36 -6.01 9.37 -54.98
N LYS A 37 -5.45 8.28 -55.54
CA LYS A 37 -4.42 8.26 -56.59
C LYS A 37 -5.10 8.46 -57.96
N LYS A 38 -4.53 9.32 -58.81
CA LYS A 38 -4.72 9.29 -60.27
C LYS A 38 -3.35 9.12 -60.94
N THR A 39 -3.27 8.10 -61.77
CA THR A 39 -2.20 7.67 -62.66
C THR A 39 -2.12 8.50 -63.94
N LYS A 40 -0.92 8.75 -64.48
CA LYS A 40 -0.56 8.36 -65.87
C LYS A 40 0.94 8.49 -66.15
N ALA A 41 1.46 7.49 -66.86
CA ALA A 41 2.78 7.32 -67.49
C ALA A 41 3.06 8.42 -68.56
N VAL A 42 4.23 8.62 -69.18
CA VAL A 42 5.17 7.71 -69.87
C VAL A 42 6.52 8.44 -70.07
N GLU A 43 7.63 7.69 -70.16
CA GLU A 43 8.98 8.11 -70.63
C GLU A 43 8.96 8.63 -72.09
N PRO A 44 10.04 9.29 -72.57
CA PRO A 44 11.04 8.51 -73.29
C PRO A 44 12.53 8.94 -73.09
N VAL A 45 13.36 7.95 -73.37
CA VAL A 45 14.82 7.83 -73.48
C VAL A 45 15.53 8.95 -74.27
N ALA A 46 16.72 9.34 -73.82
CA ALA A 46 17.83 9.74 -74.70
C ALA A 46 19.19 9.49 -74.05
N THR A 47 19.86 8.44 -74.51
CA THR A 47 21.27 8.09 -74.27
C THR A 47 22.17 8.99 -75.12
N GLN A 48 23.25 9.56 -74.56
CA GLN A 48 24.43 9.93 -75.35
C GLN A 48 25.71 9.60 -74.57
N VAL A 49 26.56 8.84 -75.27
CA VAL A 49 27.89 8.36 -74.89
C VAL A 49 28.90 9.19 -75.69
N ALA A 50 29.95 9.72 -75.04
CA ALA A 50 31.17 10.16 -75.74
C ALA A 50 32.37 10.18 -74.78
N ALA A 51 33.16 9.09 -74.84
CA ALA A 51 34.62 9.00 -75.08
C ALA A 51 35.65 9.86 -74.28
N PRO A 52 36.90 9.36 -74.15
CA PRO A 52 37.72 9.46 -72.95
C PRO A 52 38.90 10.45 -73.06
N ALA A 53 39.39 10.94 -71.93
CA ALA A 53 40.73 11.53 -71.83
C ALA A 53 41.49 10.90 -70.66
N THR A 54 42.41 10.03 -71.02
CA THR A 54 43.55 9.56 -70.22
C THR A 54 44.28 10.74 -69.59
N SER A 55 44.38 10.76 -68.26
CA SER A 55 45.45 11.46 -67.55
C SER A 55 46.12 10.45 -66.61
N ALA A 56 47.45 10.43 -66.71
CA ALA A 56 48.35 9.48 -66.09
C ALA A 56 48.36 9.58 -64.55
N PRO A 57 48.79 8.52 -63.86
CA PRO A 57 48.67 8.39 -62.41
C PRO A 57 49.86 9.07 -61.72
N VAL A 58 49.59 10.09 -60.93
CA VAL A 58 50.54 10.57 -59.93
C VAL A 58 49.73 11.03 -58.72
N GLU A 59 50.19 10.63 -57.53
CA GLU A 59 49.65 10.94 -56.20
C GLU A 59 48.35 10.22 -55.77
N SER A 60 48.47 8.95 -55.38
CA SER A 60 47.37 8.18 -54.78
C SER A 60 47.73 7.47 -53.45
N THR A 61 48.81 7.87 -52.78
CA THR A 61 49.20 7.30 -51.47
C THR A 61 48.74 8.13 -50.26
N GLU A 62 48.60 9.45 -50.36
CA GLU A 62 48.19 10.28 -49.20
C GLU A 62 46.67 10.52 -49.13
N ALA A 63 45.99 10.63 -50.28
CA ALA A 63 44.53 10.80 -50.35
C ALA A 63 43.73 9.59 -49.81
N SER A 64 44.30 8.39 -49.91
CA SER A 64 43.73 7.19 -49.29
C SER A 64 43.83 7.24 -47.76
N SER A 65 44.93 7.78 -47.21
CA SER A 65 45.13 7.88 -45.75
C SER A 65 44.18 8.87 -45.06
N VAL A 66 43.86 9.99 -45.70
CA VAL A 66 42.94 11.00 -45.17
C VAL A 66 41.49 10.51 -45.29
N SER A 67 41.13 9.88 -46.40
CA SER A 67 39.78 9.32 -46.55
C SER A 67 39.51 8.18 -45.56
N VAL A 68 40.49 7.32 -45.27
CA VAL A 68 40.40 6.29 -44.21
C VAL A 68 40.23 6.90 -42.82
N LYS A 69 40.97 7.97 -42.48
CA LYS A 69 40.79 8.68 -41.19
C LYS A 69 39.40 9.31 -41.08
N MET A 70 38.85 9.82 -42.19
CA MET A 70 37.52 10.42 -42.22
C MET A 70 36.41 9.37 -42.06
N THR A 71 36.56 8.20 -42.69
CA THR A 71 35.60 7.09 -42.51
C THR A 71 35.65 6.55 -41.08
N GLU A 72 36.83 6.36 -40.49
CA GLU A 72 36.99 5.98 -39.08
C GLU A 72 36.36 7.00 -38.11
N PHE A 73 36.56 8.30 -38.37
CA PHE A 73 35.95 9.35 -37.56
C PHE A 73 34.42 9.35 -37.68
N SER A 74 33.88 9.16 -38.89
CA SER A 74 32.43 9.02 -39.09
C SER A 74 31.85 7.81 -38.38
N ALA A 75 32.58 6.69 -38.34
CA ALA A 75 32.19 5.48 -37.62
C ALA A 75 32.17 5.71 -36.10
N LYS A 76 33.16 6.43 -35.55
CA LYS A 76 33.18 6.84 -34.14
C LYS A 76 32.00 7.76 -33.78
N LEU A 77 31.61 8.67 -34.68
CA LEU A 77 30.41 9.50 -34.50
C LEU A 77 29.13 8.65 -34.47
N GLN A 78 28.99 7.68 -35.38
CA GLN A 78 27.85 6.76 -35.37
C GLN A 78 27.81 5.91 -34.09
N GLN A 79 28.96 5.44 -33.60
CA GLN A 79 29.07 4.75 -32.31
C GLN A 79 28.65 5.65 -31.14
N LEU A 80 29.07 6.91 -31.13
CA LEU A 80 28.70 7.89 -30.10
C LEU A 80 27.19 8.15 -30.08
N VAL A 81 26.54 8.25 -31.24
CA VAL A 81 25.08 8.39 -31.34
C VAL A 81 24.37 7.15 -30.80
N GLY A 82 24.90 5.95 -31.08
CA GLY A 82 24.42 4.69 -30.52
C GLY A 82 24.51 4.67 -28.99
N LEU A 83 25.69 4.99 -28.43
CA LEU A 83 25.92 5.06 -26.99
C LEU A 83 25.04 6.12 -26.31
N PHE A 84 24.80 7.25 -26.96
CA PHE A 84 23.90 8.26 -26.40
C PHE A 84 22.47 7.74 -26.27
N SER A 85 22.02 6.93 -27.23
CA SER A 85 20.70 6.30 -27.16
C SER A 85 20.59 5.26 -26.04
N THR A 86 21.65 4.47 -25.78
CA THR A 86 21.67 3.49 -24.69
C THR A 86 21.68 4.19 -23.33
N VAL A 87 22.56 5.17 -23.14
CA VAL A 87 22.63 5.97 -21.90
C VAL A 87 21.31 6.66 -21.61
N LYS A 88 20.60 7.17 -22.63
CA LYS A 88 19.26 7.75 -22.46
C LYS A 88 18.22 6.74 -21.99
N ASN A 89 18.29 5.50 -22.49
CA ASN A 89 17.38 4.44 -22.06
C ASN A 89 17.71 3.98 -20.63
N ASP A 90 18.99 3.81 -20.31
CA ASP A 90 19.45 3.44 -18.97
C ASP A 90 19.10 4.51 -17.94
N PHE A 91 19.20 5.80 -18.30
CA PHE A 91 18.75 6.88 -17.43
C PHE A 91 17.25 6.77 -17.11
N LYS A 92 16.41 6.52 -18.13
CA LYS A 92 14.96 6.37 -17.95
C LYS A 92 14.60 5.15 -17.11
N THR A 93 15.32 4.04 -17.25
CA THR A 93 15.08 2.84 -16.43
C THR A 93 15.53 3.08 -14.99
N LEU A 94 16.69 3.71 -14.79
CA LEU A 94 17.21 4.06 -13.47
C LEU A 94 16.29 5.03 -12.73
N GLU A 95 15.80 6.08 -13.39
CA GLU A 95 14.82 7.03 -12.82
C GLU A 95 13.54 6.29 -12.34
N LYS A 96 13.03 5.36 -13.14
CA LYS A 96 11.87 4.53 -12.76
C LYS A 96 12.17 3.60 -11.60
N THR A 97 13.40 3.10 -11.47
CA THR A 97 13.80 2.23 -10.36
C THR A 97 13.95 3.04 -9.08
N VAL A 98 14.67 4.16 -9.13
CA VAL A 98 14.83 5.08 -7.98
C VAL A 98 13.47 5.57 -7.47
N SER A 99 12.55 5.94 -8.35
CA SER A 99 11.21 6.37 -7.94
C SER A 99 10.36 5.26 -7.30
N ARG A 100 10.55 4.00 -7.72
CA ARG A 100 9.93 2.83 -7.08
C ARG A 100 10.53 2.55 -5.71
N ASP A 101 11.85 2.60 -5.60
CA ASP A 101 12.57 2.33 -4.36
C ASP A 101 12.30 3.40 -3.29
N LEU A 102 12.25 4.67 -3.70
CA LEU A 102 11.87 5.78 -2.81
C LEU A 102 10.44 5.57 -2.27
N LYS A 103 9.49 5.22 -3.14
CA LYS A 103 8.11 4.90 -2.73
C LYS A 103 8.05 3.69 -1.79
N ALA A 104 8.83 2.65 -2.07
CA ALA A 104 8.93 1.46 -1.22
C ALA A 104 9.51 1.78 0.15
N ALA A 105 10.61 2.56 0.19
CA ALA A 105 11.26 3.01 1.42
C ALA A 105 10.34 3.87 2.28
N LEU A 106 9.59 4.82 1.69
CA LEU A 106 8.60 5.62 2.42
C LEU A 106 7.46 4.77 3.00
N LYS A 107 6.96 3.78 2.26
CA LYS A 107 5.95 2.83 2.76
C LYS A 107 6.51 1.96 3.89
N ALA A 108 7.73 1.47 3.77
CA ALA A 108 8.38 0.68 4.80
C ALA A 108 8.62 1.49 6.09
N SER A 109 9.07 2.74 5.94
CA SER A 109 9.29 3.68 7.05
C SER A 109 7.99 4.02 7.78
N SER A 110 6.92 4.37 7.05
CA SER A 110 5.61 4.66 7.65
C SER A 110 4.99 3.45 8.37
N LYS A 111 5.14 2.22 7.83
CA LYS A 111 4.69 1.00 8.50
C LYS A 111 5.47 0.75 9.80
N ARG A 112 6.79 0.96 9.78
CA ARG A 112 7.64 0.84 10.98
C ARG A 112 7.21 1.84 12.05
N LYS A 113 7.03 3.12 11.69
CA LYS A 113 6.55 4.17 12.61
C LYS A 113 5.19 3.85 13.24
N ARG A 114 4.29 3.15 12.53
CA ARG A 114 3.00 2.70 13.07
C ARG A 114 3.11 1.52 14.02
N ALA A 115 4.13 0.67 13.85
CA ALA A 115 4.38 -0.51 14.67
C ALA A 115 5.20 -0.21 15.93
N THR A 116 6.20 0.67 15.83
CA THR A 116 7.07 1.08 16.96
C THR A 116 6.65 2.40 17.60
N GLY A 117 5.59 3.05 17.11
CA GLY A 117 5.01 4.18 17.82
C GLY A 117 4.61 3.72 19.21
N ASN A 118 5.20 4.34 20.23
CA ASN A 118 4.90 4.17 21.66
C ASN A 118 3.41 4.49 21.89
N ARG A 119 2.55 3.54 21.51
CA ARG A 119 1.13 3.60 21.76
C ARG A 119 1.02 3.57 23.26
N GLN A 120 0.70 4.72 23.84
CA GLN A 120 0.36 4.81 25.26
C GLN A 120 -0.55 3.63 25.57
N PRO A 121 -0.22 2.82 26.59
CA PRO A 121 -0.96 1.60 26.88
C PRO A 121 -2.44 2.01 26.96
N SER A 122 -3.23 1.45 26.05
CA SER A 122 -4.67 1.71 26.00
C SER A 122 -5.22 1.58 27.41
N GLY A 123 -6.19 2.40 27.83
CA GLY A 123 -6.68 2.42 29.21
C GLY A 123 -7.15 1.05 29.74
N PHE A 124 -7.36 0.07 28.85
CA PHE A 124 -7.63 -1.34 29.18
C PHE A 124 -6.40 -2.17 29.59
N VAL A 125 -5.20 -1.74 29.21
CA VAL A 125 -3.89 -2.36 29.50
C VAL A 125 -3.23 -1.70 30.71
N LYS A 126 -3.83 -0.66 31.29
CA LYS A 126 -3.31 -0.04 32.51
C LYS A 126 -3.36 -1.06 33.66
N PRO A 127 -2.21 -1.35 34.32
CA PRO A 127 -2.20 -2.14 35.54
C PRO A 127 -3.04 -1.46 36.62
N THR A 128 -3.90 -2.24 37.27
CA THR A 128 -4.75 -1.77 38.36
C THR A 128 -4.75 -2.79 39.47
N LEU A 129 -4.84 -2.33 40.73
CA LEU A 129 -4.99 -3.19 41.87
C LEU A 129 -6.29 -3.98 41.78
N ILE A 130 -6.17 -5.27 42.08
CA ILE A 130 -7.26 -6.25 41.99
C ILE A 130 -7.70 -6.64 43.41
N SER A 131 -9.00 -6.90 43.57
CA SER A 131 -9.57 -7.42 44.82
C SER A 131 -9.03 -8.79 45.22
N ASN A 132 -8.94 -9.07 46.52
CA ASN A 132 -8.47 -10.35 47.07
C ASN A 132 -9.18 -11.57 46.46
N GLU A 133 -10.50 -11.52 46.28
CA GLU A 133 -11.31 -12.59 45.69
C GLU A 133 -10.83 -12.98 44.27
N LEU A 134 -10.47 -11.97 43.45
CA LEU A 134 -10.03 -12.18 42.08
C LEU A 134 -8.55 -12.58 42.01
N ALA A 135 -7.72 -12.13 42.95
CA ALA A 135 -6.34 -12.60 43.09
C ALA A 135 -6.30 -14.09 43.48
N GLU A 136 -7.14 -14.50 44.45
CA GLU A 136 -7.25 -15.89 44.90
C GLU A 136 -7.73 -16.81 43.78
N PHE A 137 -8.74 -16.40 43.01
CA PHE A 137 -9.22 -17.17 41.86
C PHE A 137 -8.16 -17.39 40.79
N LEU A 138 -7.28 -16.40 40.58
CA LEU A 138 -6.21 -16.46 39.58
C LEU A 138 -4.91 -17.07 40.14
N GLY A 139 -4.89 -17.46 41.42
CA GLY A 139 -3.70 -18.00 42.08
C GLY A 139 -2.56 -17.00 42.24
N LYS A 140 -2.88 -15.69 42.29
CA LYS A 140 -1.90 -14.60 42.44
C LYS A 140 -1.88 -14.09 43.87
N THR A 141 -0.78 -13.43 44.24
CA THR A 141 -0.64 -12.79 45.54
C THR A 141 -1.64 -11.64 45.70
N VAL A 142 -2.18 -11.49 46.92
CA VAL A 142 -3.07 -10.37 47.26
C VAL A 142 -2.31 -9.05 47.08
N GLY A 143 -2.93 -8.08 46.42
CA GLY A 143 -2.30 -6.80 46.09
C GLY A 143 -1.52 -6.77 44.77
N THR A 144 -1.59 -7.82 43.95
CA THR A 144 -1.00 -7.79 42.60
C THR A 144 -1.76 -6.82 41.70
N GLU A 145 -1.02 -5.97 40.99
CA GLU A 145 -1.57 -5.13 39.93
C GLU A 145 -1.62 -5.90 38.62
N MET A 146 -2.79 -5.92 37.98
CA MET A 146 -2.91 -6.54 36.67
C MET A 146 -3.91 -5.78 35.81
N ALA A 147 -3.64 -5.77 34.51
CA ALA A 147 -4.47 -5.08 33.55
C ALA A 147 -5.79 -5.82 33.31
N ARG A 148 -6.85 -5.06 33.04
CA ARG A 148 -8.18 -5.61 32.74
C ARG A 148 -8.16 -6.60 31.57
N THR A 149 -7.31 -6.37 30.57
CA THR A 149 -7.11 -7.30 29.44
C THR A 149 -6.49 -8.63 29.84
N GLU A 150 -5.63 -8.65 30.85
CA GLU A 150 -4.96 -9.88 31.31
C GLU A 150 -5.92 -10.71 32.15
N VAL A 151 -6.65 -10.08 33.06
CA VAL A 151 -7.74 -10.72 33.82
C VAL A 151 -8.74 -11.41 32.90
N SER A 152 -9.22 -10.67 31.88
CA SER A 152 -10.20 -11.21 30.92
C SER A 152 -9.65 -12.42 30.17
N LYS A 153 -8.35 -12.42 29.84
CA LYS A 153 -7.70 -13.56 29.17
C LYS A 153 -7.60 -14.77 30.10
N GLU A 154 -7.24 -14.56 31.36
CA GLU A 154 -7.12 -15.65 32.33
C GLU A 154 -8.49 -16.29 32.62
N ILE A 155 -9.55 -15.49 32.77
CA ILE A 155 -10.92 -16.01 32.91
C ILE A 155 -11.38 -16.74 31.64
N ASN A 156 -11.07 -16.22 30.45
CA ASN A 156 -11.41 -16.92 29.21
C ASN A 156 -10.67 -18.27 29.08
N LYS A 157 -9.40 -18.33 29.48
CA LYS A 157 -8.65 -19.59 29.56
C LYS A 157 -9.31 -20.56 30.54
N TYR A 158 -9.76 -20.08 31.70
CA TYR A 158 -10.48 -20.88 32.67
C TYR A 158 -11.80 -21.43 32.12
N ILE A 159 -12.59 -20.59 31.43
CA ILE A 159 -13.85 -21.00 30.80
C ILE A 159 -13.60 -22.08 29.75
N GLN A 160 -12.53 -21.96 28.96
CA GLN A 160 -12.16 -22.94 27.95
C GLN A 160 -11.64 -24.24 28.56
N SER A 161 -10.76 -24.18 29.56
CA SER A 161 -10.19 -25.37 30.21
C SER A 161 -11.25 -26.20 30.93
N ASN A 162 -12.29 -25.55 31.46
CA ASN A 162 -13.40 -26.20 32.17
C ASN A 162 -14.62 -26.45 31.26
N ASN A 163 -14.52 -26.20 29.95
CA ASN A 163 -15.62 -26.36 28.99
C ASN A 163 -16.94 -25.71 29.41
N LEU A 164 -16.88 -24.53 30.06
CA LEU A 164 -18.04 -23.81 30.59
C LEU A 164 -18.84 -23.06 29.51
N LYS A 165 -18.44 -23.19 28.25
CA LYS A 165 -19.13 -22.57 27.12
C LYS A 165 -20.32 -23.44 26.70
N ASP A 166 -21.47 -22.81 26.50
CA ASP A 166 -22.65 -23.52 25.99
C ASP A 166 -22.37 -24.03 24.55
N PRO A 167 -22.54 -25.34 24.28
CA PRO A 167 -22.34 -25.90 22.95
C PRO A 167 -23.39 -25.42 21.94
N ALA A 168 -24.61 -25.12 22.39
CA ALA A 168 -25.70 -24.66 21.53
C ALA A 168 -25.59 -23.16 21.23
N ASN A 169 -25.17 -22.36 22.22
CA ASN A 169 -24.96 -20.92 22.04
C ASN A 169 -23.59 -20.50 22.56
N GLY A 170 -22.60 -20.48 21.68
CA GLY A 170 -21.22 -20.16 22.04
C GLY A 170 -20.96 -18.75 22.62
N ARG A 171 -21.99 -17.91 22.71
CA ARG A 171 -21.95 -16.59 23.35
C ARG A 171 -22.31 -16.67 24.84
N LYS A 172 -23.04 -17.70 25.26
CA LYS A 172 -23.44 -17.96 26.64
C LYS A 172 -22.37 -18.81 27.33
N ILE A 173 -22.12 -18.46 28.59
CA ILE A 173 -21.19 -19.16 29.48
C ILE A 173 -22.04 -19.66 30.65
N ASN A 174 -21.91 -20.94 30.96
CA ASN A 174 -22.50 -21.59 32.12
C ASN A 174 -21.47 -21.54 33.25
N PRO A 175 -21.49 -20.52 34.13
CA PRO A 175 -20.48 -20.38 35.17
C PRO A 175 -20.57 -21.54 36.16
N ASP A 176 -19.41 -22.02 36.60
CA ASP A 176 -19.31 -22.96 37.71
C ASP A 176 -19.47 -22.23 39.06
N ALA A 177 -19.50 -23.00 40.16
CA ALA A 177 -19.63 -22.44 41.51
C ALA A 177 -18.52 -21.43 41.85
N LYS A 178 -17.31 -21.61 41.31
CA LYS A 178 -16.17 -20.72 41.54
C LYS A 178 -16.33 -19.41 40.79
N LEU A 179 -16.64 -19.46 39.50
CA LEU A 179 -16.81 -18.28 38.65
C LEU A 179 -18.07 -17.48 39.05
N SER A 180 -19.16 -18.14 39.41
CA SER A 180 -20.38 -17.49 39.89
C SER A 180 -20.16 -16.77 41.22
N LYS A 181 -19.43 -17.38 42.17
CA LYS A 181 -19.05 -16.75 43.44
C LYS A 181 -18.17 -15.52 43.23
N LEU A 182 -17.18 -15.62 42.33
CA LEU A 182 -16.32 -14.50 41.99
C LEU A 182 -17.11 -13.34 41.39
N LEU A 183 -17.93 -13.60 40.37
CA LEU A 183 -18.64 -12.56 39.63
C LEU A 183 -19.93 -12.08 40.31
N LYS A 184 -20.28 -12.64 41.49
CA LYS A 184 -21.49 -12.34 42.26
C LYS A 184 -22.76 -12.40 41.40
N LEU A 185 -22.86 -13.47 40.59
CA LEU A 185 -23.98 -13.67 39.67
C LEU A 185 -25.20 -14.21 40.42
N ASN A 186 -26.38 -13.69 40.08
CA ASN A 186 -27.63 -14.29 40.54
C ASN A 186 -28.00 -15.49 39.65
N LYS A 187 -28.86 -16.38 40.16
CA LYS A 187 -29.33 -17.57 39.43
C LYS A 187 -30.05 -17.24 38.10
N ASN A 188 -30.54 -16.01 37.96
CA ASN A 188 -31.25 -15.53 36.77
C ASN A 188 -30.36 -14.70 35.82
N ASP A 189 -29.10 -14.47 36.18
CA ASP A 189 -28.21 -13.60 35.38
C ASP A 189 -27.52 -14.40 34.27
N GLU A 190 -27.69 -13.97 33.02
CA GLU A 190 -26.98 -14.56 31.89
C GLU A 190 -25.54 -14.03 31.80
N LEU A 191 -24.56 -14.92 31.97
CA LEU A 191 -23.16 -14.61 31.74
C LEU A 191 -22.79 -14.81 30.26
N THR A 192 -22.31 -13.75 29.64
CA THR A 192 -21.76 -13.76 28.27
C THR A 192 -20.41 -13.05 28.25
N TYR A 193 -19.59 -13.31 27.23
CA TYR A 193 -18.30 -12.60 27.06
C TYR A 193 -18.46 -11.07 27.01
N PHE A 194 -19.62 -10.58 26.56
CA PHE A 194 -19.93 -9.15 26.52
C PHE A 194 -20.22 -8.59 27.93
N ASN A 195 -20.97 -9.33 28.74
CA ASN A 195 -21.35 -8.91 30.09
C ASN A 195 -20.27 -9.17 31.13
N LEU A 196 -19.32 -10.09 30.88
CA LEU A 196 -18.21 -10.41 31.80
C LEU A 196 -17.51 -9.14 32.31
N GLN A 197 -17.27 -8.21 31.39
CA GLN A 197 -16.61 -6.94 31.67
C GLN A 197 -17.38 -6.08 32.69
N ARG A 198 -18.71 -6.14 32.68
CA ARG A 198 -19.58 -5.42 33.62
C ARG A 198 -19.41 -5.94 35.04
N TYR A 199 -19.43 -7.27 35.21
CA TYR A 199 -19.29 -7.91 36.53
C TYR A 199 -17.88 -7.72 37.10
N MET A 200 -16.84 -7.80 36.27
CA MET A 200 -15.47 -7.57 36.73
C MET A 200 -15.18 -6.14 37.20
N LYS A 201 -15.99 -5.14 36.79
CA LYS A 201 -15.76 -3.73 37.13
C LYS A 201 -15.61 -3.50 38.64
N HIS A 202 -16.35 -4.25 39.45
CA HIS A 202 -16.37 -4.12 40.91
C HIS A 202 -15.13 -4.72 41.60
N HIS A 203 -14.38 -5.57 40.89
CA HIS A 203 -13.16 -6.23 41.40
C HIS A 203 -11.88 -5.46 41.09
N PHE A 204 -11.97 -4.36 40.33
CA PHE A 204 -10.86 -3.46 40.08
C PHE A 204 -10.95 -2.26 41.01
N ILE A 205 -9.95 -2.13 41.88
CA ILE A 205 -9.82 -0.97 42.75
C ILE A 205 -9.38 0.17 41.83
N LYS A 206 -10.23 1.19 41.67
CA LYS A 206 -9.86 2.38 40.92
C LYS A 206 -8.69 3.01 41.67
N ALA A 207 -7.50 3.02 41.06
CA ALA A 207 -6.37 3.78 41.56
C ALA A 207 -6.80 5.25 41.61
N THR A 208 -7.31 5.68 42.76
CA THR A 208 -7.39 7.08 43.11
C THR A 208 -5.94 7.53 43.14
N ALA A 209 -5.55 8.38 42.19
CA ALA A 209 -4.27 9.03 42.25
C ALA A 209 -4.15 9.65 43.64
N THR A 210 -3.31 9.07 44.49
CA THR A 210 -2.79 9.75 45.67
C THR A 210 -2.15 11.02 45.16
N ALA A 211 -2.78 12.15 45.53
CA ALA A 211 -2.34 13.50 45.23
C ALA A 211 -0.99 13.80 45.87
#